data_AF-A0A2E6E0C9-F1
#
_entry.id   AF-A0A2E6E0C9-F1
#
_cell.length_a   1.000
_cell.length_b   1.000
_cell.length_c   1.000
_cell.angle_alpha   90.00
_cell.angle_beta   90.00
_cell.angle_gamma   90.00
#
_symmetry.space_group_name_H-M   'P 1'
#
loop_
_entity.id
_entity.type
_entity.pdbx_description
1 polymer ?
#
loop_
_entity_poly.entity_id
_entity_poly.type
_entity_poly.pdbx_seq_one_letter_code
_entity_poly.pdbx_strand_id
1 'polypeptide(L)'
;AFKAPKVETKWPNKGTGVWEVAARYSHVDMDDNNSSKILGGVMDNYTLGLNWYINGNAMIKANYIRSIMNNKAAQNAGATSASLNGGGASTDIYGMRFQYKF
;
A
#
# COMPACT_ATOMS: atom_id res chain seq x y z
N ALA A 1 8.08 -4.20 17.43
CA ALA A 1 8.08 -4.77 16.07
C ALA A 1 7.22 -6.03 16.06
N PHE A 2 6.36 -6.22 15.05
CA PHE A 2 5.60 -7.47 14.90
C PHE A 2 6.56 -8.64 14.71
N LYS A 3 6.33 -9.72 15.46
CA LYS A 3 7.17 -10.93 15.41
C LYS A 3 6.68 -11.81 14.27
N ALA A 4 7.55 -12.08 13.30
CA ALA A 4 7.20 -12.92 12.16
C ALA A 4 6.79 -14.33 12.63
N PRO A 5 5.75 -14.93 12.03
CA PRO A 5 5.36 -16.31 12.32
C PRO A 5 6.52 -17.27 11.99
N LYS A 6 6.80 -18.20 12.89
CA LYS A 6 7.83 -19.22 12.69
C LYS A 6 7.27 -20.35 11.83
N VAL A 7 7.93 -20.62 10.70
CA VAL A 7 7.67 -21.79 9.88
C VAL A 7 8.58 -22.92 10.37
N GLU A 8 8.02 -23.90 11.08
CA GLU A 8 8.80 -25.02 11.66
C GLU A 8 8.96 -26.21 10.70
N THR A 9 8.47 -26.12 9.48
CA THR A 9 8.46 -27.25 8.54
C THR A 9 9.76 -27.34 7.72
N LYS A 10 10.54 -28.39 8.00
CA LYS A 10 11.68 -28.83 7.16
C LYS A 10 11.19 -29.55 5.91
N TRP A 11 11.96 -29.41 4.83
CA TRP A 11 11.77 -30.15 3.58
C TRP A 11 11.93 -31.68 3.79
N PRO A 12 11.17 -32.54 3.09
CA PRO A 12 10.07 -32.24 2.18
C PRO A 12 8.73 -32.39 2.94
N ASN A 13 8.17 -31.30 3.47
CA ASN A 13 6.86 -31.36 4.11
C ASN A 13 5.74 -31.03 3.13
N LYS A 14 4.69 -31.85 3.14
CA LYS A 14 3.48 -31.77 2.31
C LYS A 14 2.53 -30.61 2.69
N GLY A 15 3.01 -29.58 3.37
CA GLY A 15 2.21 -28.43 3.79
C GLY A 15 2.23 -27.31 2.74
N THR A 16 1.13 -26.58 2.57
CA THR A 16 0.98 -25.45 1.64
C THR A 16 1.77 -24.18 2.05
N GLY A 17 2.74 -24.30 2.97
CA GLY A 17 3.47 -23.17 3.54
C GLY A 17 2.68 -22.41 4.61
N VAL A 18 3.16 -21.23 4.99
CA VAL A 18 2.46 -20.28 5.89
C VAL A 18 2.08 -19.03 5.11
N TRP A 19 0.85 -18.56 5.27
CA TRP A 19 0.37 -17.32 4.69
C TRP A 19 0.22 -16.26 5.78
N GLU A 20 0.75 -15.08 5.52
CA GLU A 20 0.64 -13.90 6.38
C GLU A 20 0.07 -12.75 5.54
N VAL A 21 -0.99 -12.14 6.03
CA VAL A 21 -1.64 -10.99 5.39
C VAL A 21 -1.41 -9.77 6.28
N ALA A 22 -1.05 -8.65 5.66
CA ALA A 22 -0.88 -7.38 6.33
C ALA A 22 -1.66 -6.29 5.59
N ALA A 23 -2.32 -5.43 6.34
CA ALA A 23 -2.92 -4.21 5.81
C ALA A 23 -2.29 -3.01 6.51
N ARG A 24 -2.03 -1.94 5.74
CA ARG A 24 -1.57 -0.66 6.26
C ARG A 24 -2.41 0.45 5.66
N TYR A 25 -2.87 1.35 6.52
CA TYR A 25 -3.51 2.59 6.16
C TYR A 25 -2.64 3.75 6.64
N SER A 26 -2.58 4.82 5.85
CA SER A 26 -1.87 6.05 6.18
C SER A 26 -2.67 7.23 5.65
N HIS A 27 -2.72 8.30 6.44
CA HIS A 27 -3.40 9.54 6.12
C HIS A 27 -2.44 10.70 6.34
N VAL A 28 -2.38 11.64 5.40
CA VAL A 28 -1.54 12.82 5.49
C VAL A 28 -2.34 14.03 5.01
N ASP A 29 -2.36 15.07 5.83
CA ASP A 29 -2.89 16.39 5.49
C ASP A 29 -1.71 17.34 5.28
N MET A 30 -1.67 18.02 4.12
CA MET A 30 -0.59 18.93 3.73
C MET A 30 -1.08 20.38 3.59
N ASP A 31 -2.29 20.71 4.07
CA ASP A 31 -2.79 22.08 4.04
C ASP A 31 -2.10 22.93 5.12
N ASP A 32 -1.33 23.97 4.70
CA ASP A 32 -0.73 24.96 5.60
C ASP A 32 -1.48 26.29 5.51
N ASN A 33 -2.23 26.59 6.57
CA ASN A 33 -3.09 27.77 6.68
C ASN A 33 -2.38 29.02 7.23
N ASN A 34 -1.08 28.96 7.59
CA ASN A 34 -0.50 29.98 8.47
C ASN A 34 0.35 31.07 7.79
N SER A 35 1.04 30.81 6.68
CA SER A 35 1.91 31.86 6.09
C SER A 35 2.03 31.89 4.56
N SER A 36 1.86 30.78 3.86
CA SER A 36 2.06 30.73 2.40
C SER A 36 0.83 30.29 1.60
N LYS A 37 -0.33 30.08 2.26
CA LYS A 37 -1.58 29.58 1.63
C LYS A 37 -1.32 28.45 0.64
N ILE A 38 -0.52 27.46 1.03
CA ILE A 38 -0.23 26.31 0.17
C ILE A 38 -1.39 25.32 0.35
N LEU A 39 -2.22 25.21 -0.70
CA LEU A 39 -3.26 24.20 -0.82
C LEU A 39 -2.61 22.87 -1.22
N GLY A 40 -1.99 22.20 -0.26
CA GLY A 40 -1.29 20.93 -0.46
C GLY A 40 -2.25 19.75 -0.65
N GLY A 41 -3.47 19.85 -0.13
CA GLY A 41 -4.48 18.81 -0.20
C GLY A 41 -4.23 17.66 0.79
N VAL A 42 -5.09 16.65 0.70
CA VAL A 42 -5.10 15.48 1.59
C VAL A 42 -4.74 14.23 0.80
N MET A 43 -3.92 13.34 1.37
CA MET A 43 -3.55 12.06 0.76
C MET A 43 -3.86 10.89 1.69
N ASP A 44 -4.60 9.94 1.16
CA ASP A 44 -4.86 8.63 1.77
C ASP A 44 -4.08 7.54 1.04
N ASN A 45 -3.44 6.65 1.78
CA ASN A 45 -2.71 5.52 1.23
C ASN A 45 -3.14 4.21 1.89
N TYR A 46 -3.60 3.27 1.06
CA TYR A 46 -3.98 1.92 1.44
C TYR A 46 -2.94 0.94 0.90
N THR A 47 -2.51 -0.01 1.72
CA THR A 47 -1.57 -1.05 1.34
C THR A 47 -2.08 -2.39 1.83
N LEU A 48 -2.12 -3.37 0.92
CA LEU A 48 -2.41 -4.76 1.20
C LEU A 48 -1.19 -5.60 0.83
N GLY A 49 -0.62 -6.28 1.81
CA GLY A 49 0.52 -7.16 1.67
C GLY A 49 0.12 -8.62 1.92
N LEU A 50 0.60 -9.51 1.06
CA LEU A 50 0.47 -10.95 1.18
C LEU A 50 1.87 -11.56 1.17
N ASN A 51 2.25 -12.21 2.27
CA ASN A 51 3.52 -12.91 2.43
C ASN A 51 3.23 -14.42 2.48
N TRP A 52 3.75 -15.15 1.50
CA TRP A 52 3.66 -16.60 1.43
C TRP A 52 5.03 -17.23 1.68
N TYR A 53 5.14 -17.92 2.80
CA TYR A 53 6.32 -18.68 3.17
C TYR A 53 6.15 -20.12 2.68
N ILE A 54 6.69 -20.42 1.50
CA ILE A 54 6.63 -21.75 0.89
C ILE A 54 7.37 -22.76 1.77
N ASN A 55 8.52 -22.36 2.32
CA ASN A 55 9.34 -23.15 3.25
C ASN A 55 10.26 -22.23 4.07
N GLY A 56 11.08 -22.79 4.96
CA GLY A 56 12.04 -22.02 5.78
C GLY A 56 13.14 -21.27 5.00
N ASN A 57 13.29 -21.56 3.70
CA ASN A 57 14.30 -20.99 2.81
C ASN A 57 13.70 -20.12 1.70
N ALA A 58 12.40 -20.19 1.40
CA ALA A 58 11.79 -19.53 0.26
C ALA A 58 10.49 -18.84 0.66
N MET A 59 10.36 -17.57 0.27
CA MET A 59 9.14 -16.81 0.46
C MET A 59 8.83 -15.91 -0.74
N ILE A 60 7.53 -15.77 -1.02
CA ILE A 60 6.96 -14.86 -2.02
C ILE A 60 6.23 -13.76 -1.26
N LYS A 61 6.42 -12.51 -1.68
CA LYS A 61 5.70 -11.35 -1.14
C LYS A 61 5.02 -10.62 -2.28
N ALA A 62 3.73 -10.35 -2.14
CA ALA A 62 2.94 -9.51 -3.03
C ALA A 62 2.42 -8.31 -2.25
N ASN A 63 2.49 -7.12 -2.81
CA ASN A 63 1.95 -5.90 -2.23
C ASN A 63 1.13 -5.17 -3.28
N TYR A 64 -0.04 -4.69 -2.86
CA TYR A 64 -0.88 -3.78 -3.61
C TYR A 64 -1.02 -2.50 -2.81
N ILE A 65 -0.70 -1.37 -3.42
CA ILE A 65 -0.77 -0.04 -2.79
C ILE A 65 -1.67 0.82 -3.65
N ARG A 66 -2.64 1.47 -3.01
CA ARG A 66 -3.51 2.46 -3.64
C ARG A 66 -3.39 3.78 -2.90
N SER A 67 -2.92 4.79 -3.62
CA SER A 67 -2.85 6.16 -3.13
C SER A 67 -3.97 6.99 -3.76
N ILE A 68 -4.66 7.76 -2.94
CA ILE A 68 -5.74 8.66 -3.34
C ILE A 68 -5.38 10.05 -2.82
N MET A 69 -5.24 11.01 -3.72
CA MET A 69 -5.02 12.41 -3.38
C MET A 69 -6.28 13.22 -3.63
N ASN A 70 -6.68 14.05 -2.68
CA ASN A 70 -7.74 15.03 -2.83
C ASN A 70 -7.13 16.44 -2.83
N ASN A 71 -7.01 17.04 -4.02
CA ASN A 71 -6.42 18.36 -4.17
C ASN A 71 -7.50 19.45 -4.12
N LYS A 72 -7.44 20.31 -3.09
CA LYS A 72 -8.36 21.45 -2.95
C LYS A 72 -8.09 22.57 -3.96
N ALA A 73 -6.88 22.67 -4.53
CA ALA A 73 -6.53 23.68 -5.53
C ALA A 73 -7.18 23.41 -6.90
N ALA A 74 -7.27 22.13 -7.33
CA ALA A 74 -7.85 21.75 -8.62
C ALA A 74 -9.38 21.98 -8.69
N GLN A 75 -10.07 21.96 -7.55
CA GLN A 75 -11.52 22.20 -7.49
C GLN A 75 -11.92 23.67 -7.77
N ASN A 76 -10.99 24.62 -7.67
CA ASN A 76 -11.28 26.05 -7.89
C ASN A 76 -11.11 26.50 -9.36
N ALA A 77 -10.66 25.63 -10.28
CA ALA A 77 -10.27 26.01 -11.65
C ALA A 77 -11.22 25.53 -12.77
N GLY A 78 -12.53 25.36 -12.50
CA GLY A 78 -13.56 25.25 -13.55
C GLY A 78 -13.42 24.12 -14.58
N ALA A 79 -12.66 23.05 -14.29
CA ALA A 79 -12.52 21.91 -15.18
C ALA A 79 -13.83 21.07 -15.18
N THR A 80 -14.45 20.96 -16.36
CA THR A 80 -15.75 20.33 -16.59
C THR A 80 -15.73 18.82 -16.32
N SER A 81 -16.53 18.44 -15.34
CA SER A 81 -17.18 17.15 -15.06
C SER A 81 -17.15 16.08 -16.17
N ALA A 82 -16.04 15.35 -16.31
CA ALA A 82 -16.00 14.07 -17.01
C ALA A 82 -15.40 13.01 -16.07
N SER A 83 -16.29 12.33 -15.33
CA SER A 83 -16.04 11.07 -14.61
C SER A 83 -14.93 11.08 -13.55
N LEU A 84 -15.23 11.54 -12.34
CA LEU A 84 -14.70 10.99 -11.10
C LEU A 84 -15.65 11.42 -9.96
N ASN A 85 -15.89 10.57 -8.97
CA ASN A 85 -16.16 11.05 -7.61
C ASN A 85 -14.82 11.66 -7.08
N GLY A 86 -14.29 12.71 -7.75
CA GLY A 86 -12.87 13.05 -7.67
C GLY A 86 -12.39 14.25 -8.51
N GLY A 87 -11.88 15.27 -7.83
CA GLY A 87 -10.89 16.22 -8.38
C GLY A 87 -9.46 15.80 -7.99
N GLY A 88 -9.21 14.49 -7.92
CA GLY A 88 -8.06 13.91 -7.23
C GLY A 88 -7.40 12.80 -8.05
N ALA A 89 -6.09 12.81 -8.16
CA ALA A 89 -5.35 11.74 -8.82
C ALA A 89 -5.32 10.50 -7.90
N SER A 90 -5.56 9.32 -8.49
CA SER A 90 -5.37 8.05 -7.80
C SER A 90 -4.28 7.23 -8.49
N THR A 91 -3.50 6.49 -7.72
CA THR A 91 -2.37 5.71 -8.23
C THR A 91 -2.38 4.32 -7.61
N ASP A 92 -2.37 3.31 -8.46
CA ASP A 92 -2.29 1.91 -8.11
C ASP A 92 -0.88 1.38 -8.37
N ILE A 93 -0.28 0.73 -7.38
CA ILE A 93 1.08 0.17 -7.45
C ILE A 93 1.01 -1.30 -7.05
N TYR A 94 1.58 -2.15 -7.90
CA TYR A 94 1.72 -3.59 -7.65
C TYR A 94 3.20 -3.94 -7.51
N GLY A 95 3.54 -4.67 -6.45
CA GLY A 95 4.91 -5.09 -6.17
C GLY A 95 4.96 -6.58 -5.86
N MET A 96 5.84 -7.31 -6.53
CA MET A 96 6.11 -8.72 -6.25
C MET A 96 7.59 -8.90 -5.92
N ARG A 97 7.87 -9.75 -4.92
CA ARG A 97 9.22 -10.10 -4.51
C ARG A 97 9.31 -11.60 -4.26
N PHE A 98 10.33 -12.21 -4.84
CA PHE A 98 10.80 -13.55 -4.46
C PHE A 98 12.04 -13.41 -3.59
N GLN A 99 12.11 -14.15 -2.49
CA GLN A 99 13.29 -14.20 -1.63
C GLN A 99 13.65 -15.66 -1.31
N TYR A 100 14.93 -15.98 -1.48
CA TYR A 100 15.51 -17.25 -1.10
C TYR A 100 16.67 -17.04 -0.12
N LYS A 101 16.76 -17.88 0.91
CA LYS A 101 17.81 -17.85 1.95
C LYS A 101 18.66 -19.12 1.82
N PHE A 102 19.94 -18.93 1.51
CA PHE A 102 20.97 -19.97 1.52
C PHE A 102 21.53 -20.20 2.93
#